data_AF-A0A317MGY1-F1
#
_entry.id   AF-A0A317MGY1-F1
#
_cell.length_a   1.000
_cell.length_b   1.000
_cell.length_c   1.000
_cell.angle_alpha   90.00
_cell.angle_beta   90.00
_cell.angle_gamma   90.00
#
_symmetry.space_group_name_H-M   'P 1'
#
loop_
_entity.id
_entity.type
_entity.pdbx_description
1 polymer ?
#
loop_
_entity_poly.entity_id
_entity_poly.type
_entity_poly.pdbx_seq_one_letter_code
_entity_poly.pdbx_strand_id
1 'polypeptide(L)'
;MDALLASRVLNRDEDWADSIASAVSMQAAADDVVRAVVQQARQNGATWQVIGDALGVSRQAAFQRYGKPIDPRTGEPMNTTPLPGVVELAATVIEHLASGQWARVTEQFDTTMRDGLSEEALAAAWAQLVGLSGAFESRGEPEVTRAGDLTITNTPLAFEAGDYTARIAFRDDRTITGLHILEGQTS
;
A
#
# COMPACT_ATOMS: atom_id res chain seq x y z
N MET A 1 -50.22 7.74 -22.45
CA MET A 1 -49.92 8.81 -21.47
C MET A 1 -48.86 8.22 -20.54
N ASP A 2 -47.70 7.83 -21.10
CA ASP A 2 -46.77 6.88 -20.45
C ASP A 2 -45.30 7.34 -20.49
N ALA A 3 -44.97 8.35 -21.31
CA ALA A 3 -43.61 8.89 -21.43
C ALA A 3 -43.14 9.66 -20.17
N LEU A 4 -44.07 10.22 -19.39
CA LEU A 4 -43.79 10.99 -18.17
C LEU A 4 -43.45 10.11 -16.95
N LEU A 5 -43.89 8.85 -16.94
CA LEU A 5 -43.57 7.89 -15.88
C LEU A 5 -42.22 7.23 -16.11
N ALA A 6 -41.87 6.93 -17.36
CA ALA A 6 -40.56 6.38 -17.73
C ALA A 6 -39.39 7.34 -17.43
N SER A 7 -39.59 8.65 -17.66
CA SER A 7 -38.58 9.67 -17.36
C SER A 7 -38.32 9.85 -15.86
N ARG A 8 -39.33 9.68 -14.99
CA ARG A 8 -39.15 9.74 -13.52
C ARG A 8 -38.50 8.51 -12.91
N VAL A 9 -38.57 7.36 -13.57
CA VAL A 9 -37.93 6.12 -13.10
C VAL A 9 -36.44 6.12 -13.46
N LEU A 10 -36.08 6.53 -14.68
CA LEU A 10 -34.68 6.65 -15.11
C LEU A 10 -33.94 7.77 -14.36
N ASN A 11 -34.61 8.91 -14.09
CA ASN A 11 -34.04 9.99 -13.28
C ASN A 11 -33.94 9.63 -11.78
N ARG A 12 -34.51 8.51 -11.31
CA ARG A 12 -34.45 8.12 -9.89
C ARG A 12 -33.17 7.36 -9.58
N ASP A 13 -32.71 6.50 -10.50
CA ASP A 13 -31.49 5.70 -10.30
C ASP A 13 -30.22 6.57 -10.42
N GLU A 14 -30.21 7.56 -11.33
CA GLU A 14 -29.14 8.58 -11.39
C GLU A 14 -29.16 9.50 -10.15
N ASP A 15 -30.35 9.88 -9.66
CA ASP A 15 -30.52 10.77 -8.49
C ASP A 15 -30.14 10.08 -7.16
N TRP A 16 -30.34 8.76 -7.01
CA TRP A 16 -29.81 8.03 -5.87
C TRP A 16 -28.29 7.87 -5.91
N ALA A 17 -27.72 7.61 -7.08
CA ALA A 17 -26.26 7.54 -7.24
C ALA A 17 -25.60 8.89 -6.94
N ASP A 18 -26.15 9.98 -7.45
CA ASP A 18 -25.70 11.35 -7.16
C ASP A 18 -25.92 11.74 -5.70
N SER A 19 -27.01 11.29 -5.08
CA SER A 19 -27.26 11.46 -3.65
C SER A 19 -26.24 10.72 -2.79
N ILE A 20 -25.87 9.49 -3.17
CA ILE A 20 -24.82 8.70 -2.49
C ILE A 20 -23.46 9.39 -2.66
N ALA A 21 -23.12 9.82 -3.88
CA ALA A 21 -21.87 10.53 -4.14
C ALA A 21 -21.78 11.84 -3.34
N SER A 22 -22.89 12.57 -3.24
CA SER A 22 -22.99 13.79 -2.42
C SER A 22 -22.81 13.49 -0.93
N ALA A 23 -23.43 12.42 -0.42
CA ALA A 23 -23.27 12.01 0.97
C ALA A 23 -21.82 11.58 1.30
N VAL A 24 -21.16 10.85 0.40
CA VAL A 24 -19.73 10.48 0.54
C VAL A 24 -18.84 11.72 0.53
N SER A 25 -19.11 12.70 -0.34
CA SER A 25 -18.39 13.97 -0.37
C SER A 25 -18.56 14.76 0.93
N MET A 26 -19.78 14.82 1.48
CA MET A 26 -20.05 15.45 2.77
C MET A 26 -19.33 14.72 3.92
N GLN A 27 -19.26 13.40 3.88
CA GLN A 27 -18.52 12.60 4.85
C GLN A 27 -17.02 12.89 4.79
N ALA A 28 -16.44 12.95 3.58
CA ALA A 28 -15.04 13.29 3.38
C ALA A 28 -14.70 14.70 3.91
N ALA A 29 -15.55 15.68 3.60
CA ALA A 29 -15.38 17.04 4.11
C ALA A 29 -15.47 17.11 5.66
N ALA A 30 -16.38 16.34 6.26
CA ALA A 30 -16.48 16.23 7.71
C ALA A 30 -15.24 15.57 8.33
N ASP A 31 -14.73 14.50 7.71
CA ASP A 31 -13.51 13.81 8.15
C ASP A 31 -12.28 14.74 8.10
N ASP A 32 -12.18 15.60 7.09
CA ASP A 32 -11.13 16.61 6.99
C ASP A 32 -11.21 17.66 8.11
N VAL A 33 -12.42 18.13 8.44
CA VAL A 33 -12.63 19.05 9.57
C VAL A 33 -12.22 18.38 10.89
N VAL A 34 -12.64 17.14 11.13
CA VAL A 34 -12.25 16.38 12.33
C VAL A 34 -10.73 16.25 12.41
N ARG A 35 -10.08 15.93 11.29
CA ARG A 35 -8.60 15.83 11.23
C ARG A 35 -7.94 17.15 11.59
N ALA A 36 -8.43 18.27 11.06
CA ALA A 36 -7.89 19.60 11.37
C ALA A 36 -8.05 19.97 12.85
N VAL A 37 -9.21 19.70 13.44
CA VAL A 37 -9.48 19.95 14.87
C VAL A 37 -8.60 19.08 15.76
N VAL A 38 -8.43 17.80 15.43
CA VAL A 38 -7.54 16.90 16.18
C VAL A 38 -6.08 17.38 16.11
N GLN A 39 -5.62 17.83 14.95
CA GLN A 39 -4.28 18.41 14.80
C GLN A 39 -4.11 19.68 15.64
N GLN A 40 -5.09 20.58 15.64
CA GLN A 40 -5.08 21.79 16.46
C GLN A 40 -5.08 21.45 17.97
N ALA A 41 -5.90 20.49 18.39
CA ALA A 41 -5.93 20.02 19.78
C ALA A 41 -4.56 19.46 20.21
N ARG A 42 -3.90 18.66 19.35
CA ARG A 42 -2.54 18.17 19.59
C ARG A 42 -1.52 19.29 19.72
N GLN A 43 -1.59 20.32 18.87
CA GLN A 43 -0.71 21.49 18.95
C GLN A 43 -0.89 22.28 20.26
N ASN A 44 -2.12 22.30 20.79
CA ASN A 44 -2.46 22.91 22.08
C ASN A 44 -2.19 21.98 23.29
N GLY A 45 -1.52 20.84 23.09
CA GLY A 45 -1.10 19.95 24.17
C GLY A 45 -2.12 18.88 24.59
N ALA A 46 -3.24 18.73 23.90
CA ALA A 46 -4.21 17.67 24.20
C ALA A 46 -3.56 16.28 24.02
N THR A 47 -3.80 15.37 24.96
CA THR A 47 -3.27 14.00 24.88
C THR A 47 -4.16 13.14 23.98
N TRP A 48 -3.61 12.04 23.45
CA TRP A 48 -4.39 11.06 22.68
C TRP A 48 -5.52 10.40 23.48
N GLN A 49 -5.39 10.39 24.82
CA GLN A 49 -6.47 9.96 25.72
C GLN A 49 -7.68 10.89 25.57
N VAL A 50 -7.46 12.20 25.78
CA VAL A 50 -8.51 13.24 25.70
C VAL A 50 -9.16 13.27 24.31
N ILE A 51 -8.35 13.12 23.27
CA ILE A 51 -8.84 13.08 21.88
C ILE A 51 -9.69 11.82 21.63
N GLY A 52 -9.25 10.65 22.11
CA GLY A 52 -10.02 9.41 22.01
C GLY A 52 -11.37 9.52 22.72
N ASP A 53 -11.38 10.02 23.95
CA ASP A 53 -12.59 10.22 24.74
C ASP A 53 -13.58 11.16 24.02
N ALA A 54 -13.09 12.26 23.44
CA ALA A 54 -13.92 13.21 22.69
C ALA A 54 -14.47 12.64 21.37
N LEU A 55 -13.73 11.72 20.73
CA LEU A 55 -14.14 11.05 19.50
C LEU A 55 -14.98 9.78 19.75
N GLY A 56 -15.14 9.36 21.01
CA GLY A 56 -15.81 8.12 21.37
C GLY A 56 -15.05 6.85 20.96
N VAL A 57 -13.73 6.94 20.80
CA VAL A 57 -12.86 5.81 20.43
C VAL A 57 -11.75 5.62 21.44
N SER A 58 -11.08 4.46 21.41
CA SER A 58 -9.92 4.25 22.29
C SER A 58 -8.78 5.21 21.95
N ARG A 59 -7.92 5.51 22.95
CA ARG A 59 -6.67 6.27 22.74
C ARG A 59 -5.84 5.74 21.58
N GLN A 60 -5.75 4.41 21.46
CA GLN A 60 -4.97 3.76 20.41
C GLN A 60 -5.61 3.93 19.04
N ALA A 61 -6.95 3.81 18.94
CA ALA A 61 -7.69 4.07 17.71
C ALA A 61 -7.55 5.54 17.26
N ALA A 62 -7.60 6.49 18.22
CA ALA A 62 -7.36 7.90 17.92
C ALA A 62 -5.94 8.16 17.41
N PHE A 63 -4.92 7.56 18.05
CA PHE A 63 -3.53 7.68 17.61
C PHE A 63 -3.31 7.07 16.22
N GLN A 64 -3.88 5.91 15.94
CA GLN A 64 -3.75 5.27 14.62
C GLN A 64 -4.44 6.09 13.51
N ARG A 65 -5.62 6.67 13.78
CA ARG A 65 -6.40 7.39 12.78
C ARG A 65 -5.90 8.82 12.51
N TYR A 66 -5.35 9.48 13.53
CA TYR A 66 -5.02 10.91 13.48
C TYR A 66 -3.60 11.28 13.90
N GLY A 67 -2.82 10.34 14.44
CA GLY A 67 -1.42 10.56 14.80
C GLY A 67 -0.53 10.71 13.57
N LYS A 68 0.51 11.54 13.70
CA LYS A 68 1.70 11.42 12.84
C LYS A 68 2.56 10.31 13.44
N PRO A 69 2.95 9.28 12.68
CA PRO A 69 3.93 8.34 13.17
C PRO A 69 5.19 9.13 13.54
N ILE A 70 5.67 8.93 14.75
CA ILE A 70 6.93 9.50 15.24
C ILE A 70 7.90 8.34 15.32
N ASP A 71 9.11 8.51 14.82
CA ASP A 71 10.16 7.51 15.00
C ASP A 71 10.43 7.36 16.52
N PRO A 72 10.15 6.18 17.13
CA PRO A 72 10.29 6.00 18.57
C PRO A 72 11.74 6.09 19.05
N ARG A 73 12.74 6.03 18.14
CA ARG A 73 14.17 6.10 18.46
C ARG A 73 14.71 7.53 18.46
N THR A 74 14.09 8.43 17.71
CA THR A 74 14.60 9.80 17.48
C THR A 74 13.63 10.89 17.92
N GLY A 75 12.33 10.60 18.04
CA GLY A 75 11.30 11.58 18.39
C GLY A 75 10.90 12.51 17.24
N GLU A 76 11.49 12.33 16.05
CA GLU A 76 11.22 13.13 14.86
C GLU A 76 9.96 12.62 14.13
N PRO A 77 9.22 13.51 13.44
CA PRO A 77 8.13 13.10 12.56
C PRO A 77 8.65 12.12 11.50
N MET A 78 8.02 10.95 11.40
CA MET A 78 8.43 9.94 10.42
C MET A 78 8.21 10.51 9.00
N ASN A 79 9.21 10.37 8.14
CA ASN A 79 9.03 10.67 6.73
C ASN A 79 7.98 9.71 6.16
N THR A 80 6.86 10.24 5.69
CA THR A 80 5.75 9.44 5.13
C THR A 80 5.78 9.42 3.60
N THR A 81 6.74 10.10 2.97
CA THR A 81 6.83 10.15 1.51
C THR A 81 7.55 8.90 0.99
N PRO A 82 6.90 8.09 0.12
CA PRO A 82 7.56 6.98 -0.55
C PRO A 82 8.74 7.44 -1.40
N LEU A 83 9.72 6.54 -1.59
CA LEU A 83 10.84 6.71 -2.51
C LEU A 83 10.33 7.10 -3.91
N PRO A 84 10.79 8.23 -4.49
CA PRO A 84 10.42 8.61 -5.85
C PRO A 84 10.91 7.59 -6.88
N GLY A 85 10.01 7.18 -7.79
CA GLY A 85 10.30 6.20 -8.85
C GLY A 85 10.28 4.74 -8.39
N VAL A 86 9.75 4.46 -7.19
CA VAL A 86 9.73 3.09 -6.63
C VAL A 86 8.83 2.13 -7.42
N VAL A 87 7.79 2.65 -8.07
CA VAL A 87 6.85 1.86 -8.90
C VAL A 87 7.60 1.26 -10.09
N GLU A 88 8.36 2.08 -10.80
CA GLU A 88 9.17 1.69 -11.95
C GLU A 88 10.33 0.78 -11.52
N LEU A 89 10.92 1.04 -10.35
CA LEU A 89 11.96 0.20 -9.79
C LEU A 89 11.45 -1.20 -9.44
N ALA A 90 10.30 -1.30 -8.76
CA ALA A 90 9.67 -2.57 -8.42
C ALA A 90 9.28 -3.36 -9.68
N ALA A 91 8.72 -2.68 -10.69
CA ALA A 91 8.45 -3.28 -12.00
C ALA A 91 9.71 -3.87 -12.64
N THR A 92 10.80 -3.10 -12.66
CA THR A 92 12.10 -3.54 -13.21
C THR A 92 12.63 -4.78 -12.49
N VAL A 93 12.53 -4.83 -11.16
CA VAL A 93 12.95 -5.99 -10.36
C VAL A 93 12.13 -7.24 -10.72
N ILE A 94 10.81 -7.11 -10.82
CA ILE A 94 9.91 -8.21 -11.20
C ILE A 94 10.20 -8.70 -12.62
N GLU A 95 10.46 -7.79 -13.56
CA GLU A 95 10.81 -8.12 -14.94
C GLU A 95 12.16 -8.86 -15.02
N HIS A 96 13.14 -8.46 -14.21
CA HIS A 96 14.41 -9.19 -14.08
C HIS A 96 14.20 -10.60 -13.49
N LEU A 97 13.35 -10.75 -12.47
CA LEU A 97 13.00 -12.08 -11.92
C LEU A 97 12.35 -12.96 -12.98
N ALA A 98 11.33 -12.46 -13.66
CA ALA A 98 10.62 -13.20 -14.71
C ALA A 98 11.52 -13.58 -15.89
N SER A 99 12.51 -12.75 -16.21
CA SER A 99 13.47 -12.98 -17.30
C SER A 99 14.72 -13.78 -16.88
N GLY A 100 14.81 -14.21 -15.62
CA GLY A 100 15.96 -14.94 -15.10
C GLY A 100 17.26 -14.14 -14.99
N GLN A 101 17.16 -12.81 -14.88
CA GLN A 101 18.32 -11.91 -14.75
C GLN A 101 18.76 -11.79 -13.28
N TRP A 102 19.15 -12.90 -12.66
CA TRP A 102 19.42 -12.99 -11.22
C TRP A 102 20.51 -12.03 -10.72
N ALA A 103 21.60 -11.89 -11.47
CA ALA A 103 22.67 -10.94 -11.18
C ALA A 103 22.14 -9.49 -11.07
N ARG A 104 21.20 -9.08 -11.93
CA ARG A 104 20.60 -7.73 -11.90
C ARG A 104 19.73 -7.49 -10.67
N VAL A 105 19.16 -8.56 -10.11
CA VAL A 105 18.34 -8.49 -8.90
C VAL A 105 19.24 -8.42 -7.67
N THR A 106 20.25 -9.30 -7.58
CA THR A 106 21.18 -9.36 -6.44
C THR A 106 22.14 -8.16 -6.38
N GLU A 107 22.45 -7.52 -7.52
CA GLU A 107 23.15 -6.23 -7.57
C GLU A 107 22.41 -5.13 -6.78
N GLN A 108 21.07 -5.18 -6.75
CA GLN A 108 20.23 -4.21 -6.06
C GLN A 108 20.03 -4.52 -4.57
N PHE A 109 20.39 -5.71 -4.11
CA PHE A 109 20.28 -6.08 -2.70
C PHE A 109 21.23 -5.26 -1.84
N ASP A 110 20.81 -4.94 -0.62
CA ASP A 110 21.73 -4.43 0.39
C ASP A 110 22.74 -5.52 0.79
N THR A 111 23.79 -5.13 1.53
CA THR A 111 24.87 -6.06 1.90
C THR A 111 24.34 -7.25 2.69
N THR A 112 23.46 -7.02 3.65
CA THR A 112 22.87 -8.09 4.49
C THR A 112 22.08 -9.07 3.65
N MET A 113 21.28 -8.58 2.70
CA MET A 113 20.45 -9.42 1.85
C MET A 113 21.28 -10.20 0.82
N ARG A 114 22.35 -9.60 0.27
CA ARG A 114 23.31 -10.33 -0.59
C ARG A 114 23.96 -11.51 0.11
N ASP A 115 24.32 -11.34 1.39
CA ASP A 115 24.95 -12.40 2.17
C ASP A 115 23.96 -13.56 2.45
N GLY A 116 22.66 -13.28 2.50
CA GLY A 116 21.61 -14.25 2.80
C GLY A 116 20.93 -14.90 1.58
N LEU A 117 20.94 -14.26 0.42
CA LEU A 117 20.22 -14.71 -0.77
C LEU A 117 21.09 -14.60 -2.03
N SER A 118 21.74 -15.72 -2.39
CA SER A 118 22.55 -15.83 -3.60
C SER A 118 21.70 -15.88 -4.87
N GLU A 119 22.34 -15.65 -6.02
CA GLU A 119 21.70 -15.80 -7.34
C GLU A 119 21.11 -17.20 -7.53
N GLU A 120 21.85 -18.23 -7.11
CA GLU A 120 21.44 -19.63 -7.21
C GLU A 120 20.21 -19.93 -6.34
N ALA A 121 20.19 -19.42 -5.10
CA ALA A 121 19.06 -19.58 -4.20
C ALA A 121 17.81 -18.83 -4.72
N LEU A 122 18.00 -17.63 -5.28
CA LEU A 122 16.92 -16.87 -5.91
C LEU A 122 16.35 -17.60 -7.13
N ALA A 123 17.21 -18.11 -8.00
CA ALA A 123 16.81 -18.89 -9.17
C ALA A 123 16.05 -20.16 -8.77
N ALA A 124 16.52 -20.88 -7.75
CA ALA A 124 15.86 -22.07 -7.23
C ALA A 124 14.49 -21.75 -6.63
N ALA A 125 14.34 -20.64 -5.91
CA ALA A 125 13.06 -20.21 -5.35
C ALA A 125 12.06 -19.82 -6.45
N TRP A 126 12.49 -19.08 -7.47
CA TRP A 126 11.62 -18.73 -8.61
C TRP A 126 11.21 -19.96 -9.42
N ALA A 127 12.13 -20.90 -9.65
CA ALA A 127 11.83 -22.15 -10.35
C ALA A 127 10.82 -23.01 -9.58
N GLN A 128 10.88 -23.03 -8.24
CA GLN A 128 9.88 -23.70 -7.41
C GLN A 128 8.51 -23.04 -7.55
N LEU A 129 8.43 -21.71 -7.52
CA LEU A 129 7.19 -20.96 -7.71
C LEU A 129 6.55 -21.28 -9.07
N VAL A 130 7.33 -21.20 -10.15
CA VAL A 130 6.86 -21.54 -11.51
C VAL A 130 6.46 -23.01 -11.61
N GLY A 131 7.18 -23.91 -10.93
CA GLY A 131 6.81 -25.33 -10.89
C GLY A 131 5.47 -25.61 -10.19
N LEU A 132 5.08 -24.77 -9.23
CA LEU A 132 3.81 -24.90 -8.49
C LEU A 132 2.64 -24.22 -9.19
N SER A 133 2.87 -23.05 -9.79
CA SER A 133 1.80 -22.17 -10.31
C SER A 133 1.87 -21.90 -11.81
N GLY A 134 2.76 -22.57 -12.55
CA GLY A 134 2.92 -22.37 -13.98
C GLY A 134 3.67 -21.09 -14.32
N ALA A 135 3.62 -20.67 -15.58
CA ALA A 135 4.36 -19.52 -16.06
C ALA A 135 3.82 -18.19 -15.48
N PHE A 136 4.73 -17.23 -15.29
CA PHE A 136 4.37 -15.85 -15.00
C PHE A 136 3.71 -15.21 -16.22
N GLU A 137 2.55 -14.60 -16.05
CA GLU A 137 1.77 -14.01 -17.15
C GLU A 137 1.84 -12.48 -17.14
N SER A 138 1.56 -11.86 -15.98
CA SER A 138 1.51 -10.41 -15.89
C SER A 138 1.63 -9.91 -14.44
N ARG A 139 1.85 -8.60 -14.30
CA ARG A 139 1.80 -7.90 -13.01
C ARG A 139 0.71 -6.82 -13.02
N GLY A 140 0.09 -6.60 -11.86
CA GLY A 140 -0.79 -5.47 -11.60
C GLY A 140 -0.04 -4.19 -11.25
N GLU A 141 -0.79 -3.18 -10.83
CA GLU A 141 -0.25 -1.94 -10.29
C GLU A 141 0.19 -2.12 -8.83
N PRO A 142 1.39 -1.66 -8.44
CA PRO A 142 1.84 -1.81 -7.06
C PRO A 142 1.14 -0.85 -6.11
N GLU A 143 0.71 -1.38 -4.96
CA GLU A 143 0.40 -0.55 -3.79
C GLU A 143 1.71 -0.16 -3.11
N VAL A 144 1.89 1.14 -2.83
CA VAL A 144 3.10 1.68 -2.22
C VAL A 144 2.82 2.19 -0.82
N THR A 145 3.56 1.69 0.16
CA THR A 145 3.46 2.13 1.56
C THR A 145 4.83 2.56 2.09
N ARG A 146 4.89 3.70 2.78
CA ARG A 146 6.07 4.12 3.53
C ARG A 146 6.00 3.58 4.96
N ALA A 147 7.05 2.89 5.40
CA ALA A 147 7.18 2.34 6.75
C ALA A 147 8.56 2.70 7.32
N GLY A 148 8.65 3.80 8.06
CA GLY A 148 9.93 4.29 8.59
C GLY A 148 10.87 4.78 7.49
N ASP A 149 12.08 4.23 7.48
CA ASP A 149 13.11 4.46 6.47
C ASP A 149 12.94 3.59 5.21
N LEU A 150 11.90 2.75 5.17
CA LEU A 150 11.65 1.83 4.07
C LEU A 150 10.42 2.24 3.26
N THR A 151 10.51 2.05 1.95
CA THR A 151 9.35 2.08 1.05
C THR A 151 9.04 0.65 0.63
N ILE A 152 7.82 0.20 0.90
CA ILE A 152 7.36 -1.17 0.63
C ILE A 152 6.38 -1.11 -0.55
N THR A 153 6.59 -1.95 -1.55
CA THR A 153 5.66 -2.15 -2.67
C THR A 153 5.02 -3.51 -2.57
N ASN A 154 3.70 -3.60 -2.72
CA ASN A 154 2.95 -4.85 -2.91
C ASN A 154 2.45 -4.87 -4.36
N THR A 155 3.06 -5.69 -5.22
CA THR A 155 2.68 -5.79 -6.64
C THR A 155 1.93 -7.11 -6.87
N PRO A 156 0.67 -7.08 -7.31
CA PRO A 156 -0.03 -8.29 -7.73
C PRO A 156 0.68 -8.95 -8.91
N LEU A 157 0.81 -10.27 -8.89
CA LEU A 157 1.39 -11.09 -9.95
C LEU A 157 0.38 -12.17 -10.35
N ALA A 158 0.12 -12.30 -11.65
CA ALA A 158 -0.70 -13.37 -12.21
C ALA A 158 0.21 -14.46 -12.80
N PHE A 159 -0.07 -15.70 -12.44
CA PHE A 159 0.53 -16.91 -13.00
C PHE A 159 -0.58 -17.82 -13.55
N GLU A 160 -0.24 -18.77 -14.43
CA GLU A 160 -1.20 -19.69 -15.06
C GLU A 160 -2.12 -20.41 -14.05
N ALA A 161 -1.60 -20.72 -12.87
CA ALA A 161 -2.29 -21.42 -11.79
C ALA A 161 -2.06 -20.73 -10.43
N GLY A 162 -2.36 -19.43 -10.36
CA GLY A 162 -2.51 -18.71 -9.09
C GLY A 162 -2.14 -17.24 -9.14
N ASP A 163 -2.67 -16.48 -8.18
CA ASP A 163 -2.32 -15.08 -7.97
C ASP A 163 -1.40 -14.94 -6.76
N TYR A 164 -0.38 -14.10 -6.91
CA TYR A 164 0.61 -13.81 -5.88
C TYR A 164 0.77 -12.30 -5.68
N THR A 165 1.47 -11.93 -4.63
CA THR A 165 1.92 -10.56 -4.39
C THR A 165 3.43 -10.56 -4.19
N ALA A 166 4.15 -9.82 -5.04
CA ALA A 166 5.53 -9.47 -4.79
C ALA A 166 5.59 -8.31 -3.81
N ARG A 167 6.08 -8.59 -2.59
CA ARG A 167 6.39 -7.58 -1.59
C ARG A 167 7.87 -7.27 -1.63
N ILE A 168 8.22 -6.02 -1.97
CA ILE A 168 9.61 -5.56 -2.03
C ILE A 168 9.78 -4.38 -1.07
N ALA A 169 10.81 -4.44 -0.22
CA ALA A 169 11.17 -3.37 0.70
C ALA A 169 12.45 -2.68 0.23
N PHE A 170 12.35 -1.40 -0.08
CA PHE A 170 13.44 -0.54 -0.54
C PHE A 170 13.88 0.41 0.56
N ARG A 171 15.20 0.63 0.66
CA ARG A 171 15.78 1.76 1.39
C ARG A 171 15.74 3.03 0.53
N ASP A 172 15.99 4.18 1.16
CA ASP A 172 16.06 5.47 0.46
C ASP A 172 17.20 5.54 -0.58
N ASP A 173 18.24 4.72 -0.44
CA ASP A 173 19.32 4.57 -1.43
C ASP A 173 18.97 3.64 -2.60
N ARG A 174 17.71 3.18 -2.66
CA ARG A 174 17.16 2.25 -3.67
C ARG A 174 17.63 0.81 -3.56
N THR A 175 18.40 0.45 -2.53
CA THR A 175 18.73 -0.95 -2.28
C THR A 175 17.55 -1.72 -1.70
N ILE A 176 17.46 -3.00 -2.05
CA ILE A 176 16.44 -3.92 -1.58
C ILE A 176 16.93 -4.54 -0.27
N THR A 177 16.14 -4.41 0.79
CA THR A 177 16.39 -5.06 2.10
C THR A 177 15.43 -6.22 2.36
N GLY A 178 14.43 -6.43 1.49
CA GLY A 178 13.49 -7.53 1.58
C GLY A 178 12.75 -7.79 0.26
N LEU A 179 12.57 -9.07 -0.06
CA LEU A 179 11.83 -9.56 -1.22
C LEU A 179 11.05 -10.80 -0.81
N HIS A 180 9.73 -10.78 -0.98
CA HIS A 180 8.85 -11.90 -0.67
C HIS A 180 7.83 -12.08 -1.78
N ILE A 181 7.55 -13.34 -2.12
CA ILE A 181 6.38 -13.71 -2.91
C ILE A 181 5.37 -14.32 -1.95
N LEU A 182 4.20 -13.70 -1.84
CA LEU A 182 3.12 -14.09 -0.94
C LEU A 182 1.95 -14.59 -1.78
N GLU A 183 1.26 -15.64 -1.35
CA GLU A 183 -0.01 -16.03 -1.97
C GLU A 183 -1.00 -14.87 -1.87
N GLY A 184 -1.71 -14.57 -2.96
CA GLY A 184 -2.69 -13.50 -2.99
C GLY A 184 -3.79 -13.75 -1.96
N GLN A 185 -4.01 -12.80 -1.05
CA GLN A 185 -5.23 -12.79 -0.25
C GLN A 185 -6.39 -12.56 -1.22
N THR A 186 -7.14 -13.61 -1.52
CA THR A 186 -8.45 -13.51 -2.19
C THR A 186 -9.32 -12.66 -1.26
N SER A 187 -9.57 -11.41 -1.66
CA SER A 187 -10.53 -10.56 -0.95
C SER A 187 -11.96 -10.96 -1.26
#